data_AF-A0A7Z0D854-F1
#
_entry.id   AF-A0A7Z0D854-F1
#
_cell.length_a   1.000
_cell.length_b   1.000
_cell.length_c   1.000
_cell.angle_alpha   90.00
_cell.angle_beta   90.00
_cell.angle_gamma   90.00
#
_symmetry.space_group_name_H-M   'P 1'
#
loop_
_entity.id
_entity.type
_entity.pdbx_description
1 polymer ?
#
loop_
_entity_poly.entity_id
_entity_poly.type
_entity_poly.pdbx_seq_one_letter_code
_entity_poly.pdbx_strand_id
1 'polypeptide(L)'
;MTSSEGRRPPFAVIGAIIGLTGGLAFALVNAGAFGEPWAWLIRGVAIALAIVVLVLGRRVPPPMPESHRHAGPGYLASVLIMVVAIVAGGQWLGAQGRTDIQPAWVALVVGAHFLPFAWLFRLGFFLPLAVGMIIIAAVGMITGAGAAAAALVGVWMLGWQAGHLAYRLRTAAAR
;
A
#
# COMPACT_ATOMS: atom_id res chain seq x y z
N MET A 1 -18.82 36.69 6.40
CA MET A 1 -18.62 35.36 7.02
C MET A 1 -18.78 34.31 5.94
N THR A 2 -17.68 33.91 5.30
CA THR A 2 -17.68 32.86 4.27
C THR A 2 -17.73 31.49 4.95
N SER A 3 -18.75 30.70 4.62
CA SER A 3 -18.87 29.31 5.00
C SER A 3 -17.59 28.54 4.64
N SER A 4 -16.90 28.05 5.67
CA SER A 4 -15.83 27.07 5.50
C SER A 4 -16.47 25.72 5.15
N GLU A 5 -16.99 25.61 3.93
CA GLU A 5 -17.52 24.35 3.42
C GLU A 5 -16.42 23.28 3.42
N GLY A 6 -16.55 22.32 4.33
CA GLY A 6 -16.39 20.89 4.06
C GLY A 6 -15.12 20.43 3.35
N ARG A 7 -13.96 21.08 3.53
CA ARG A 7 -12.71 20.63 2.91
C ARG A 7 -12.28 19.31 3.56
N ARG A 8 -12.51 18.19 2.87
CA ARG A 8 -12.02 16.87 3.26
C ARG A 8 -10.53 16.99 3.64
N PRO A 9 -10.08 16.42 4.77
CA PRO A 9 -8.69 16.54 5.18
C PRO A 9 -7.80 15.94 4.06
N PRO A 10 -6.87 16.73 3.48
CA PRO A 10 -6.15 16.36 2.27
C PRO A 10 -5.37 15.03 2.43
N PHE A 11 -4.90 14.73 3.64
CA PHE A 11 -4.09 13.56 3.95
C PHE A 11 -4.79 12.21 3.71
N ALA A 12 -6.09 12.10 4.00
CA ALA A 12 -6.82 10.84 3.82
C ALA A 12 -6.99 10.49 2.33
N VAL A 13 -7.24 11.50 1.50
CA VAL A 13 -7.34 11.33 0.04
C VAL A 13 -5.98 11.00 -0.55
N ILE A 14 -4.92 11.70 -0.11
CA ILE A 14 -3.54 11.44 -0.54
C ILE A 14 -3.13 10.00 -0.20
N GLY A 15 -3.36 9.55 1.04
CA GLY A 15 -3.04 8.18 1.45
C GLY A 15 -3.80 7.13 0.63
N ALA A 16 -5.08 7.38 0.33
CA ALA A 16 -5.88 6.49 -0.51
C ALA A 16 -5.34 6.41 -1.96
N ILE A 17 -4.96 7.56 -2.54
CA ILE A 17 -4.35 7.62 -3.87
C ILE A 17 -3.01 6.89 -3.88
N ILE A 18 -2.15 7.11 -2.90
CA ILE A 18 -0.85 6.44 -2.78
C ILE A 18 -1.05 4.92 -2.71
N GLY A 19 -2.01 4.45 -1.89
CA GLY A 19 -2.33 3.02 -1.80
C GLY A 19 -2.79 2.43 -3.13
N LEU A 20 -3.66 3.14 -3.85
CA LEU A 20 -4.16 2.74 -5.16
C LEU A 20 -3.05 2.70 -6.22
N THR A 21 -2.30 3.80 -6.37
CA THR A 21 -1.26 3.92 -7.39
C THR A 21 -0.09 3.01 -7.09
N GLY A 22 0.32 2.91 -5.82
CA GLY A 22 1.37 2.00 -5.36
C GLY A 22 0.98 0.55 -5.59
N GLY A 23 -0.20 0.14 -5.13
CA GLY A 23 -0.68 -1.23 -5.31
C GLY A 23 -0.77 -1.63 -6.78
N LEU A 24 -1.30 -0.74 -7.63
CA LEU A 24 -1.38 -0.98 -9.06
C LEU A 24 0.00 -1.05 -9.73
N ALA A 25 0.92 -0.13 -9.41
CA ALA A 25 2.28 -0.14 -9.96
C ALA A 25 3.02 -1.42 -9.58
N PHE A 26 2.99 -1.82 -8.30
CA PHE A 26 3.63 -3.05 -7.83
C PHE A 26 3.10 -4.29 -8.56
N ALA A 27 1.77 -4.41 -8.70
CA ALA A 27 1.15 -5.53 -9.39
C ALA A 27 1.51 -5.54 -10.89
N LEU A 28 1.33 -4.43 -11.60
CA LEU A 28 1.49 -4.39 -13.06
C LEU A 28 2.94 -4.54 -13.51
N VAL A 29 3.87 -3.85 -12.83
CA VAL A 29 5.30 -3.87 -13.19
C VAL A 29 5.90 -5.26 -12.95
N ASN A 30 5.47 -5.96 -11.90
CA ASN A 30 6.09 -7.22 -11.50
C ASN A 30 5.31 -8.48 -11.93
N ALA A 31 4.11 -8.34 -12.50
CA ALA A 31 3.27 -9.48 -12.91
C ALA A 31 3.97 -10.46 -13.87
N GLY A 32 4.94 -9.99 -14.66
CA GLY A 32 5.70 -10.83 -15.60
C GLY A 32 6.44 -11.99 -14.92
N ALA A 33 6.72 -11.88 -13.62
CA ALA A 33 7.37 -12.94 -12.84
C ALA A 33 6.60 -14.28 -12.80
N PHE A 34 5.29 -14.26 -13.08
CA PHE A 34 4.45 -15.47 -13.08
C PHE A 34 4.42 -16.20 -14.43
N GLY A 35 4.99 -15.61 -15.49
CA GLY A 35 4.82 -16.10 -16.86
C GLY A 35 3.36 -16.02 -17.34
N GLU A 36 3.13 -16.35 -18.61
CA GLU A 36 1.76 -16.42 -19.15
C GLU A 36 1.16 -17.81 -18.93
N PRO A 37 -0.16 -17.92 -18.65
CA PRO A 37 -1.19 -16.85 -18.67
C PRO A 37 -1.37 -16.10 -17.33
N TRP A 38 -0.58 -16.45 -16.32
CA TRP A 38 -0.77 -15.96 -14.95
C TRP A 38 -0.49 -14.46 -14.80
N ALA A 39 0.45 -13.92 -15.57
CA ALA A 39 0.73 -12.49 -15.60
C ALA A 39 -0.51 -11.69 -16.03
N TRP A 40 -1.25 -12.14 -17.05
CA TRP A 40 -2.53 -11.52 -17.42
C TRP A 40 -3.57 -11.59 -16.31
N LEU A 41 -3.67 -12.73 -15.61
CA LEU A 41 -4.59 -12.87 -14.50
C LEU A 41 -4.27 -11.88 -13.37
N ILE A 42 -3.00 -11.76 -12.98
CA ILE A 42 -2.57 -10.82 -11.92
C ILE A 42 -2.88 -9.37 -12.32
N ARG A 43 -2.58 -8.98 -13.57
CA ARG A 43 -2.89 -7.63 -14.08
C ARG A 43 -4.40 -7.38 -14.08
N GLY A 44 -5.18 -8.34 -14.57
CA GLY A 44 -6.64 -8.26 -14.61
C GLY A 44 -7.25 -8.10 -13.22
N VAL A 45 -6.80 -8.90 -12.25
CA VAL A 45 -7.22 -8.81 -10.84
C VAL A 45 -6.84 -7.45 -10.25
N ALA A 46 -5.62 -6.97 -10.46
CA ALA A 46 -5.17 -5.68 -9.95
C ALA A 46 -6.01 -4.52 -10.52
N ILE A 47 -6.27 -4.52 -11.83
CA ILE A 47 -7.11 -3.50 -12.48
C ILE A 47 -8.55 -3.56 -11.95
N ALA A 48 -9.13 -4.76 -11.82
CA ALA A 48 -10.47 -4.93 -11.29
C ALA A 48 -10.57 -4.39 -9.85
N LEU A 49 -9.61 -4.72 -8.98
CA LEU A 49 -9.56 -4.21 -7.61
C LEU A 49 -9.38 -2.68 -7.57
N ALA A 50 -8.54 -2.12 -8.44
CA ALA A 50 -8.38 -0.67 -8.56
C ALA A 50 -9.70 0.02 -8.96
N ILE A 51 -10.45 -0.55 -9.91
CA ILE A 51 -11.78 -0.05 -10.29
C ILE A 51 -12.73 -0.14 -9.09
N VAL A 52 -12.72 -1.24 -8.35
CA VAL A 52 -13.55 -1.39 -7.13
C VAL A 52 -13.21 -0.29 -6.11
N VAL A 53 -11.92 -0.03 -5.84
CA VAL A 53 -11.50 1.06 -4.96
C VAL A 53 -12.02 2.41 -5.44
N LEU A 54 -11.91 2.72 -6.74
CA LEU A 54 -12.39 3.98 -7.31
C LEU A 54 -13.91 4.13 -7.20
N VAL A 55 -14.67 3.06 -7.47
CA VAL A 55 -16.13 3.07 -7.41
C VAL A 55 -16.63 3.16 -5.97
N LEU A 56 -16.11 2.34 -5.06
CA LEU A 56 -16.53 2.33 -3.67
C LEU A 56 -16.02 3.56 -2.90
N GLY A 57 -14.81 4.04 -3.21
CA GLY A 57 -14.23 5.24 -2.60
C GLY A 57 -15.03 6.52 -2.87
N ARG A 58 -15.78 6.58 -3.98
CA ARG A 58 -16.74 7.66 -4.26
C ARG A 58 -17.96 7.64 -3.35
N ARG A 59 -18.32 6.47 -2.80
CA ARG A 59 -19.52 6.25 -1.98
C ARG A 59 -19.25 6.31 -0.49
N VAL A 60 -17.99 6.15 -0.07
CA VAL A 60 -17.61 6.14 1.35
C VAL A 60 -16.96 7.48 1.72
N PRO A 61 -17.52 8.24 2.68
CA PRO A 61 -16.87 9.42 3.21
C PRO A 61 -15.47 9.09 3.77
N PRO A 62 -14.44 9.90 3.49
CA PRO A 62 -13.12 9.67 4.06
C PRO A 62 -13.22 9.71 5.59
N PRO A 63 -12.52 8.82 6.30
CA PRO A 63 -12.47 8.91 7.75
C PRO A 63 -11.85 10.25 8.13
N MET A 64 -12.45 10.95 9.09
CA MET A 64 -11.81 12.13 9.69
C MET A 64 -10.64 11.63 10.54
N PRO A 65 -9.38 11.95 10.21
CA PRO A 65 -8.27 11.60 11.07
C PRO A 65 -8.44 12.32 12.40
N GLU A 66 -8.27 11.61 13.52
CA GLU A 66 -8.04 12.27 14.80
C GLU A 66 -6.76 13.10 14.65
N SER A 67 -6.86 14.42 14.85
CA SER A 67 -5.72 15.31 14.64
C SER A 67 -4.71 15.12 15.77
N HIS A 68 -3.66 14.33 15.55
CA HIS A 68 -2.52 14.29 16.46
C HIS A 68 -1.53 15.40 16.13
N ARG A 69 -1.22 16.24 17.13
CA ARG A 69 -0.26 17.37 17.05
C ARG A 69 1.14 17.00 16.53
N HIS A 70 1.50 15.71 16.46
CA HIS A 70 2.81 15.22 16.03
C HIS A 70 2.77 14.37 14.75
N ALA A 71 1.61 14.27 14.09
CA ALA A 71 1.46 13.45 12.89
C ALA A 71 2.33 13.92 11.71
N GLY A 72 2.60 15.23 11.58
CA GLY A 72 3.39 15.79 10.49
C GLY A 72 4.86 15.37 10.49
N PRO A 73 5.64 15.66 11.56
CA PRO A 73 7.05 15.28 11.64
C PRO A 73 7.27 13.77 11.61
N GLY A 74 6.41 13.00 12.30
CA GLY A 74 6.48 11.54 12.29
C GLY A 74 6.21 10.94 10.90
N TYR A 75 5.26 11.53 10.16
CA TYR A 75 5.02 11.17 8.76
C TYR A 75 6.24 11.44 7.89
N LEU A 76 6.81 12.65 7.95
CA LEU A 76 7.98 13.03 7.16
C LEU A 76 9.18 12.12 7.48
N ALA A 77 9.47 11.87 8.75
CA ALA A 77 10.54 10.97 9.16
C ALA A 77 10.33 9.55 8.61
N SER A 78 9.12 9.01 8.69
CA SER A 78 8.80 7.69 8.15
C SER A 78 9.02 7.61 6.64
N VAL A 79 8.64 8.66 5.89
CA VAL A 79 8.86 8.74 4.43
C VAL A 79 10.36 8.83 4.11
N LEU A 80 11.10 9.67 4.82
CA LEU A 80 12.55 9.84 4.60
C LEU A 80 13.30 8.53 4.88
N ILE A 81 12.98 7.86 5.98
CA ILE A 81 13.57 6.55 6.33
C ILE A 81 13.26 5.53 5.23
N MET A 82 12.01 5.47 4.75
CA MET A 82 11.61 4.58 3.66
C MET A 82 12.43 4.84 2.39
N VAL A 83 12.54 6.10 1.96
CA VAL A 83 13.30 6.47 0.75
C VAL A 83 14.76 6.08 0.88
N VAL A 84 15.40 6.40 2.02
CA VAL A 84 16.79 6.03 2.28
C VAL A 84 16.97 4.52 2.27
N ALA A 85 16.08 3.75 2.92
CA ALA A 85 16.17 2.30 2.96
C ALA A 85 15.97 1.66 1.58
N ILE A 86 15.06 2.19 0.74
CA ILE A 86 14.89 1.73 -0.65
C ILE A 86 16.18 1.96 -1.45
N VAL A 87 16.74 3.17 -1.42
CA VAL A 87 17.92 3.52 -2.21
C VAL A 87 19.15 2.77 -1.72
N ALA A 88 19.46 2.85 -0.42
CA ALA A 88 20.64 2.22 0.15
C ALA A 88 20.59 0.70 0.03
N GLY A 89 19.45 0.07 0.35
CA GLY A 89 19.29 -1.37 0.22
C GLY A 89 19.29 -1.84 -1.23
N GLY A 90 18.70 -1.06 -2.16
CA GLY A 90 18.77 -1.35 -3.59
C GLY A 90 20.20 -1.31 -4.13
N GLN A 91 20.98 -0.29 -3.76
CA GLN A 91 22.40 -0.21 -4.13
C GLN A 91 23.22 -1.36 -3.54
N TRP A 92 22.98 -1.70 -2.26
CA TRP A 92 23.66 -2.80 -1.58
C TRP A 92 23.35 -4.16 -2.22
N LEU A 93 22.08 -4.43 -2.56
CA LEU A 93 21.68 -5.64 -3.26
C LEU A 93 22.26 -5.68 -4.68
N GLY A 94 22.26 -4.54 -5.39
CA GLY A 94 22.87 -4.42 -6.71
C GLY A 94 24.37 -4.72 -6.68
N ALA A 95 25.10 -4.21 -5.69
CA ALA A 95 26.53 -4.48 -5.51
C ALA A 95 26.84 -5.98 -5.24
N GLN A 96 25.87 -6.74 -4.75
CA GLN A 96 25.96 -8.19 -4.57
C GLN A 96 25.46 -9.01 -5.77
N GLY A 97 25.03 -8.36 -6.85
CA GLY A 97 24.40 -9.03 -8.00
C GLY A 97 23.02 -9.63 -7.69
N ARG A 98 22.38 -9.20 -6.58
CA ARG A 98 21.08 -9.70 -6.09
C ARG A 98 19.92 -8.80 -6.52
N THR A 99 19.92 -8.39 -7.78
CA THR A 99 18.88 -7.52 -8.35
C THR A 99 17.53 -8.25 -8.49
N ASP A 100 17.55 -9.59 -8.49
CA ASP A 100 16.38 -10.47 -8.52
C ASP A 100 15.45 -10.26 -7.31
N ILE A 101 16.01 -10.01 -6.12
CA ILE A 101 15.24 -9.78 -4.89
C ILE A 101 14.96 -8.31 -4.59
N GLN A 102 15.50 -7.38 -5.39
CA GLN A 102 15.31 -5.95 -5.20
C GLN A 102 13.83 -5.53 -5.17
N PRO A 103 12.91 -6.05 -6.03
CA PRO A 103 11.50 -5.70 -5.95
C PRO A 103 10.86 -6.08 -4.60
N ALA A 104 11.22 -7.24 -4.04
CA ALA A 104 10.75 -7.66 -2.73
C ALA A 104 11.34 -6.81 -1.59
N TRP A 105 12.60 -6.37 -1.70
CA TRP A 105 13.16 -5.40 -0.77
C TRP A 105 12.35 -4.10 -0.73
N VAL A 106 12.03 -3.53 -1.90
CA VAL A 106 11.20 -2.31 -1.97
C VAL A 106 9.84 -2.58 -1.34
N ALA A 107 9.19 -3.71 -1.67
CA ALA A 107 7.90 -4.09 -1.09
C ALA A 107 7.95 -4.22 0.44
N LEU A 108 9.02 -4.82 0.98
CA LEU A 108 9.26 -4.98 2.42
C LEU A 108 9.39 -3.62 3.10
N VAL A 109 10.21 -2.73 2.55
CA VAL A 109 10.45 -1.39 3.11
C VAL A 109 9.18 -0.54 3.07
N VAL A 110 8.41 -0.60 1.97
CA VAL A 110 7.10 0.07 1.87
C VAL A 110 6.10 -0.51 2.88
N GLY A 111 6.10 -1.83 3.08
CA GLY A 111 5.29 -2.48 4.13
C GLY A 111 5.66 -1.99 5.54
N ALA A 112 6.96 -1.95 5.85
CA ALA A 112 7.48 -1.48 7.14
C ALA A 112 7.16 0.00 7.40
N HIS A 113 7.14 0.84 6.36
CA HIS A 113 6.75 2.25 6.45
C HIS A 113 5.33 2.47 6.99
N PHE A 114 4.42 1.49 6.82
CA PHE A 114 3.06 1.57 7.37
C PHE A 114 2.98 1.23 8.88
N LEU A 115 4.01 0.61 9.48
CA LEU A 115 4.01 0.26 10.90
C LEU A 115 3.97 1.50 11.82
N PRO A 116 4.79 2.56 11.60
CA PRO A 116 4.65 3.80 12.34
C PRO A 116 3.24 4.37 12.28
N PHE A 117 2.54 4.25 11.13
CA PHE A 117 1.18 4.78 10.97
C PHE A 117 0.14 3.98 11.75
N ALA A 118 0.32 2.67 11.88
CA ALA A 118 -0.53 1.87 12.75
C ALA A 118 -0.44 2.34 14.22
N TRP A 119 0.75 2.75 14.66
CA TRP A 119 0.96 3.29 16.01
C TRP A 119 0.49 4.74 16.16
N LEU A 120 0.90 5.62 15.23
CA LEU A 120 0.63 7.06 15.26
C LEU A 120 -0.84 7.41 15.05
N PHE A 121 -1.56 6.69 14.19
CA PHE A 121 -2.97 7.01 13.89
C PHE A 121 -3.95 6.09 14.61
N ARG A 122 -3.47 5.04 15.31
CA ARG A 122 -4.30 4.01 15.98
C ARG A 122 -5.39 3.41 15.09
N LEU A 123 -5.20 3.50 13.77
CA LEU A 123 -6.14 2.97 12.80
C LEU A 123 -5.83 1.49 12.61
N GLY A 124 -6.72 0.62 13.08
CA GLY A 124 -6.65 -0.84 12.89
C GLY A 124 -6.59 -1.28 11.42
N PHE A 125 -6.73 -0.34 10.48
CA PHE A 125 -6.53 -0.54 9.05
C PHE A 125 -5.06 -0.79 8.66
N PHE A 126 -4.08 -0.10 9.27
CA PHE A 126 -2.70 -0.11 8.77
C PHE A 126 -1.90 -1.34 9.22
N LEU A 127 -2.19 -1.89 10.40
CA LEU A 127 -1.41 -3.01 10.93
C LEU A 127 -1.55 -4.29 10.09
N PRO A 128 -2.76 -4.76 9.74
CA PRO A 128 -2.88 -5.97 8.92
C PRO A 128 -2.33 -5.76 7.50
N LEU A 129 -2.50 -4.55 6.95
CA LEU A 129 -1.90 -4.17 5.68
C LEU A 129 -0.37 -4.32 5.72
N ALA A 130 0.27 -3.65 6.69
CA ALA A 130 1.72 -3.65 6.86
C ALA A 130 2.27 -5.07 7.07
N VAL A 131 1.66 -5.83 7.98
CA VAL A 131 2.08 -7.21 8.29
C VAL A 131 1.96 -8.11 7.07
N GLY A 132 0.84 -8.04 6.34
CA GLY A 132 0.67 -8.82 5.12
C GLY A 132 1.73 -8.51 4.07
N MET A 133 2.03 -7.22 3.86
CA MET A 133 3.08 -6.80 2.93
C MET A 133 4.47 -7.30 3.34
N ILE A 134 4.80 -7.17 4.62
CA ILE A 134 6.09 -7.61 5.18
C ILE A 134 6.26 -9.12 5.01
N ILE A 135 5.24 -9.91 5.35
CA ILE A 135 5.30 -11.38 5.24
C ILE A 135 5.50 -11.79 3.78
N ILE A 136 4.69 -11.27 2.85
CA ILE A 136 4.78 -11.63 1.43
C ILE A 136 6.17 -11.26 0.87
N ALA A 137 6.63 -10.05 1.17
CA ALA A 137 7.93 -9.56 0.71
C ALA A 137 9.10 -10.36 1.31
N ALA A 138 9.07 -10.67 2.60
CA ALA A 138 10.10 -11.48 3.26
C ALA A 138 10.16 -12.89 2.67
N VAL A 139 9.02 -13.54 2.43
CA VAL A 139 8.96 -14.84 1.75
C VAL A 139 9.57 -14.74 0.34
N GLY A 140 9.26 -13.68 -0.40
CA GLY A 140 9.87 -13.42 -1.72
C GLY A 140 11.38 -13.28 -1.67
N MET A 141 11.90 -12.58 -0.67
CA MET A 141 13.36 -12.45 -0.49
C MET A 141 14.01 -13.79 -0.13
N ILE A 142 13.41 -14.58 0.77
CA ILE A 142 13.93 -15.88 1.21
C ILE A 142 13.96 -16.88 0.05
N THR A 143 12.93 -16.88 -0.78
CA THR A 143 12.76 -17.82 -1.90
C THR A 143 13.44 -17.36 -3.20
N GLY A 144 13.93 -16.12 -3.27
CA GLY A 144 14.44 -15.51 -4.51
C GLY A 144 13.34 -15.04 -5.47
N ALA A 145 12.06 -15.19 -5.11
CA ALA A 145 10.91 -14.80 -5.92
C ALA A 145 10.56 -13.31 -5.78
N GLY A 146 11.56 -12.43 -5.93
CA GLY A 146 11.46 -11.01 -5.59
C GLY A 146 10.34 -10.27 -6.31
N ALA A 147 10.32 -10.37 -7.64
CA ALA A 147 9.28 -9.76 -8.46
C ALA A 147 7.89 -10.36 -8.20
N ALA A 148 7.77 -11.69 -8.07
CA ALA A 148 6.49 -12.33 -7.78
C ALA A 148 5.89 -11.83 -6.46
N ALA A 149 6.71 -11.73 -5.40
CA ALA A 149 6.28 -11.19 -4.12
C ALA A 149 5.88 -9.72 -4.21
N ALA A 150 6.63 -8.89 -4.94
CA ALA A 150 6.27 -7.50 -5.19
C ALA A 150 4.90 -7.37 -5.88
N ALA A 151 4.61 -8.21 -6.88
CA ALA A 151 3.30 -8.20 -7.52
C ALA A 151 2.16 -8.58 -6.56
N LEU A 152 2.37 -9.61 -5.74
CA LEU A 152 1.41 -10.07 -4.73
C LEU A 152 1.17 -9.01 -3.66
N VAL A 153 2.20 -8.27 -3.26
CA VAL A 153 2.08 -7.10 -2.38
C VAL A 153 1.18 -6.05 -3.02
N GLY A 154 1.33 -5.78 -4.32
CA GLY A 154 0.45 -4.86 -5.04
C GLY A 154 -1.02 -5.29 -5.02
N VAL A 155 -1.29 -6.57 -5.28
CA VAL A 155 -2.63 -7.15 -5.18
C VAL A 155 -3.17 -7.09 -3.76
N TRP A 156 -2.35 -7.37 -2.75
CA TRP A 156 -2.71 -7.27 -1.34
C TRP A 156 -3.12 -5.85 -0.94
N MET A 157 -2.36 -4.84 -1.34
CA MET A 157 -2.68 -3.43 -1.06
C MET A 157 -4.06 -3.05 -1.63
N LEU A 158 -4.31 -3.39 -2.90
CA LEU A 158 -5.57 -3.10 -3.57
C LEU A 158 -6.73 -3.89 -2.95
N GLY A 159 -6.53 -5.17 -2.68
CA GLY A 159 -7.52 -6.05 -2.07
C GLY A 159 -7.92 -5.60 -0.66
N TRP A 160 -6.93 -5.25 0.17
CA TRP A 160 -7.17 -4.73 1.51
C TRP A 160 -7.95 -3.41 1.47
N GLN A 161 -7.56 -2.49 0.59
CA GLN A 161 -8.26 -1.21 0.43
C GLN A 161 -9.71 -1.40 -0.06
N ALA A 162 -9.93 -2.25 -1.06
CA ALA A 162 -11.27 -2.60 -1.55
C ALA A 162 -12.12 -3.27 -0.48
N GLY A 163 -11.56 -4.26 0.24
CA GLY A 163 -12.24 -4.99 1.30
C GLY A 163 -12.65 -4.09 2.46
N HIS A 164 -11.77 -3.17 2.87
CA HIS A 164 -12.08 -2.20 3.91
C HIS A 164 -13.19 -1.22 3.48
N LEU A 165 -13.19 -0.74 2.23
CA LEU A 165 -14.27 0.10 1.70
C LEU A 165 -15.60 -0.66 1.67
N ALA A 166 -15.60 -1.92 1.23
CA ALA A 166 -16.79 -2.77 1.21
C ALA A 166 -17.33 -3.02 2.63
N TYR A 167 -16.44 -3.29 3.60
CA TYR A 167 -16.81 -3.45 5.01
C TYR A 167 -17.49 -2.20 5.58
N ARG A 168 -16.94 -1.01 5.29
CA ARG A 168 -17.51 0.27 5.72
C ARG A 168 -18.89 0.54 5.11
N LEU A 169 -19.10 0.21 3.84
CA LEU A 169 -20.42 0.36 3.21
C LEU A 169 -21.47 -0.55 3.85
N ARG A 170 -21.11 -1.82 4.12
CA ARG A 170 -22.03 -2.77 4.76
C ARG A 170 -22.43 -2.34 6.17
N THR A 171 -21.46 -1.85 6.95
CA THR A 171 -21.73 -1.38 8.32
C THR A 171 -22.50 -0.05 8.36
N ALA A 172 -22.39 0.79 7.33
CA ALA A 172 -23.20 1.99 7.19
C ALA A 172 -24.66 1.69 6.79
N ALA A 173 -24.89 0.69 5.94
CA ALA A 173 -26.23 0.29 5.52
C ALA A 173 -27.04 -0.48 6.59
N ALA A 174 -26.35 -0.99 7.62
CA ALA A 174 -26.96 -1.72 8.73
C ALA A 174 -27.39 -0.83 9.92
N ARG A 175 -27.22 0.49 9.80
CA ARG A 175 -27.63 1.50 10.79
C ARG A 175 -28.83 2.28 10.25
#